data_AF-A0A5E4L099-F1
#
_entry.id   AF-A0A5E4L099-F1
#
_cell.length_a   1.000
_cell.length_b   1.000
_cell.length_c   1.000
_cell.angle_alpha   90.00
_cell.angle_beta   90.00
_cell.angle_gamma   90.00
#
_symmetry.space_group_name_H-M   'P 1'
#
loop_
_entity.id
_entity.type
_entity.pdbx_description
1 polymer ?
#
loop_
_entity_poly.entity_id
_entity_poly.type
_entity_poly.pdbx_seq_one_letter_code
_entity_poly.pdbx_strand_id
1 'polypeptide(L)'
;MGLFNFLKYNNIEKALLNDYSQRLSKMGLSSTETKRICLVIGMPHLPNDSMEGISSAEAKKMTEDMLDKAIEESKKGGTYYIPQNLGDIILGDAGSDNQTIKKIAESIRQKLPEIKKEGVMEEDVRWWWNLNDIERRLILKQENIVKMGLFISELEKSNESSKEKAGAKAAEKVRKFHPIYDPIYGEPDDTNHTTDDDKPLPCELKNRINIYIEKRARDNSEKYKNEIEESSTFNALIRKEIKAGNL
;
A
#
# COMPACT_ATOMS: atom_id res chain seq x y z
N MET A 1 30.35 -10.57 2.67
CA MET A 1 29.11 -11.30 2.35
C MET A 1 28.60 -11.96 3.62
N GLY A 2 27.53 -11.45 4.21
CA GLY A 2 26.89 -12.11 5.35
C GLY A 2 26.10 -13.32 4.84
N LEU A 3 26.23 -14.48 5.50
CA LEU A 3 25.37 -15.63 5.23
C LEU A 3 23.94 -15.26 5.64
N PHE A 4 23.06 -15.12 4.64
CA PHE A 4 21.64 -14.91 4.86
C PHE A 4 20.96 -16.19 5.34
N ASN A 5 20.25 -16.12 6.46
CA ASN A 5 19.63 -17.30 7.06
C ASN A 5 18.26 -17.60 6.42
N PHE A 6 18.28 -18.16 5.21
CA PHE A 6 17.07 -18.60 4.47
C PHE A 6 16.24 -19.65 5.23
N LEU A 7 16.76 -20.21 6.33
CA LEU A 7 16.06 -21.17 7.18
C LEU A 7 15.00 -20.52 8.07
N LYS A 8 15.00 -19.18 8.22
CA LYS A 8 14.05 -18.44 9.07
C LYS A 8 12.62 -18.45 8.52
N TYR A 9 12.47 -18.41 7.20
CA TYR A 9 11.18 -18.19 6.53
C TYR A 9 10.53 -19.50 6.08
N ASN A 10 9.21 -19.58 6.19
CA ASN A 10 8.43 -20.64 5.57
C ASN A 10 8.36 -20.47 4.04
N ASN A 11 7.75 -21.41 3.32
CA ASN A 11 7.74 -21.39 1.86
C ASN A 11 6.99 -20.19 1.26
N ILE A 12 5.90 -19.75 1.90
CA ILE A 12 5.11 -18.57 1.48
C ILE A 12 5.93 -17.31 1.71
N GLU A 13 6.53 -17.16 2.89
CA GLU A 13 7.39 -16.02 3.23
C GLU A 13 8.60 -15.92 2.31
N LYS A 14 9.21 -17.05 1.93
CA LYS A 14 10.31 -17.09 0.93
C LYS A 14 9.84 -16.62 -0.45
N ALA A 15 8.67 -17.05 -0.89
CA ALA A 15 8.10 -16.63 -2.16
C ALA A 15 7.84 -15.12 -2.18
N LEU A 16 7.23 -14.59 -1.10
CA LEU A 16 7.00 -13.16 -0.92
C LEU A 16 8.32 -12.38 -0.89
N LEU A 17 9.32 -12.86 -0.13
CA LEU A 17 10.64 -12.23 -0.10
C LEU A 17 11.22 -12.10 -1.52
N ASN A 18 11.19 -13.19 -2.30
CA ASN A 18 11.74 -13.17 -3.64
C ASN A 18 10.98 -12.23 -4.58
N ASP A 19 9.64 -12.31 -4.61
CA ASP A 19 8.81 -11.46 -5.48
C ASP A 19 9.01 -9.96 -5.16
N TYR A 20 8.92 -9.58 -3.89
CA TYR A 20 9.03 -8.18 -3.49
C TYR A 20 10.46 -7.64 -3.64
N SER A 21 11.49 -8.47 -3.46
CA SER A 21 12.88 -8.08 -3.75
C SER A 21 13.06 -7.74 -5.23
N GLN A 22 12.50 -8.55 -6.12
CA GLN A 22 12.55 -8.29 -7.56
C GLN A 22 11.78 -7.02 -7.92
N ARG A 23 10.58 -6.83 -7.37
CA ARG A 23 9.79 -5.61 -7.59
C ARG A 23 10.53 -4.35 -7.13
N LEU A 24 11.09 -4.34 -5.91
CA LEU A 24 11.84 -3.20 -5.40
C LEU A 24 13.09 -2.90 -6.25
N SER A 25 13.82 -3.92 -6.69
CA SER A 25 15.00 -3.71 -7.55
C SER A 25 14.66 -3.04 -8.89
N LYS A 26 13.44 -3.24 -9.39
CA LYS A 26 12.95 -2.63 -10.63
C LYS A 26 12.39 -1.22 -10.44
N MET A 27 12.15 -0.77 -9.21
CA MET A 27 11.55 0.53 -8.93
C MET A 27 12.49 1.72 -9.13
N GLY A 28 13.80 1.50 -9.39
CA GLY A 28 14.73 2.54 -9.82
C GLY A 28 14.94 3.70 -8.82
N LEU A 29 14.54 3.54 -7.55
CA LEU A 29 14.75 4.54 -6.50
C LEU A 29 16.25 4.72 -6.24
N SER A 30 16.69 5.95 -5.96
CA SER A 30 18.08 6.19 -5.62
C SER A 30 18.42 5.64 -4.23
N SER A 31 19.67 5.25 -4.02
CA SER A 31 20.16 4.74 -2.73
C SER A 31 19.98 5.76 -1.58
N THR A 32 20.06 7.07 -1.88
CA THR A 32 19.87 8.16 -0.91
C THR A 32 18.41 8.31 -0.47
N GLU A 33 17.46 8.27 -1.41
CA GLU A 33 16.02 8.32 -1.08
C GLU A 33 15.61 7.09 -0.26
N THR A 34 16.14 5.92 -0.61
CA THR A 34 15.88 4.65 0.08
C THR A 34 16.34 4.69 1.54
N LYS A 35 17.57 5.16 1.82
CA LYS A 35 18.10 5.30 3.20
C LYS A 35 17.19 6.19 4.07
N ARG A 36 16.64 7.26 3.50
CA ARG A 36 15.76 8.19 4.22
C ARG A 36 14.38 7.61 4.47
N ILE A 37 13.80 6.92 3.48
CA ILE A 37 12.53 6.20 3.63
C ILE A 37 12.65 5.17 4.76
N CYS A 38 13.72 4.37 4.79
CA CYS A 38 13.99 3.39 5.84
C CYS A 38 14.05 4.01 7.24
N LEU A 39 14.69 5.18 7.40
CA LEU A 39 14.74 5.89 8.69
C LEU A 39 13.34 6.35 9.15
N VAL A 40 12.51 6.86 8.23
CA VAL A 40 11.16 7.33 8.54
C VAL A 40 10.22 6.18 8.90
N ILE A 41 10.33 5.03 8.23
CA ILE A 41 9.50 3.85 8.52
C ILE A 41 10.03 2.98 9.68
N GLY A 42 11.11 3.42 10.35
CA GLY A 42 11.69 2.77 11.52
C GLY A 42 12.43 1.47 11.21
N MET A 43 13.13 1.40 10.08
CA MET A 43 13.96 0.26 9.67
C MET A 43 15.43 0.54 9.97
N PRO A 44 16.10 -0.24 10.84
CA PRO A 44 17.35 0.19 11.45
C PRO A 44 18.63 -0.01 10.63
N HIS A 45 18.66 -0.69 9.47
CA HIS A 45 19.95 -1.13 8.89
C HIS A 45 20.12 -1.00 7.35
N LEU A 46 20.98 -0.09 6.86
CA LEU A 46 21.55 -0.13 5.50
C LEU A 46 23.05 0.24 5.44
N PRO A 47 23.90 -0.41 4.60
CA PRO A 47 25.31 -0.05 4.38
C PRO A 47 25.51 1.11 3.36
N ASN A 48 26.71 1.69 3.36
CA ASN A 48 27.12 2.89 2.60
C ASN A 48 27.24 2.67 1.07
N ASP A 49 26.62 3.56 0.28
CA ASP A 49 27.25 4.54 -0.66
C ASP A 49 27.55 4.01 -2.06
N SER A 50 26.63 4.25 -3.00
CA SER A 50 26.91 4.49 -4.43
C SER A 50 25.69 5.15 -5.10
N MET A 51 25.92 6.00 -6.11
CA MET A 51 24.90 6.74 -6.88
C MET A 51 24.28 5.92 -8.03
N GLU A 52 24.05 4.64 -7.80
CA GLU A 52 23.27 3.79 -8.72
C GLU A 52 21.93 3.44 -8.06
N GLY A 53 20.92 3.08 -8.87
CA GLY A 53 19.62 2.64 -8.36
C GLY A 53 19.77 1.48 -7.36
N ILE A 54 18.72 1.17 -6.58
CA ILE A 54 18.79 0.14 -5.53
C ILE A 54 19.43 -1.15 -6.05
N SER A 55 20.59 -1.53 -5.50
CA SER A 55 21.24 -2.79 -5.86
C SER A 55 20.35 -3.98 -5.48
N SER A 56 20.47 -5.10 -6.18
CA SER A 56 19.70 -6.31 -5.84
C SER A 56 19.90 -6.75 -4.37
N ALA A 57 21.10 -6.53 -3.82
CA ALA A 57 21.41 -6.82 -2.42
C ALA A 57 20.68 -5.88 -1.45
N GLU A 58 20.63 -4.58 -1.74
CA GLU A 58 19.89 -3.60 -0.92
C GLU A 58 18.38 -3.82 -1.01
N ALA A 59 17.85 -4.06 -2.22
CA ALA A 59 16.43 -4.34 -2.44
C ALA A 59 15.99 -5.59 -1.66
N LYS A 60 16.84 -6.63 -1.66
CA LYS A 60 16.59 -7.85 -0.91
C LYS A 60 16.59 -7.58 0.59
N LYS A 61 17.59 -6.87 1.11
CA LYS A 61 17.66 -6.54 2.54
C LYS A 61 16.47 -5.70 3.00
N MET A 62 16.09 -4.68 2.23
CA MET A 62 14.92 -3.86 2.52
C MET A 62 13.63 -4.70 2.54
N THR A 63 13.50 -5.65 1.61
CA THR A 63 12.38 -6.58 1.59
C THR A 63 12.38 -7.51 2.81
N GLU A 64 13.55 -8.00 3.24
CA GLU A 64 13.68 -8.80 4.46
C GLU A 64 13.19 -8.03 5.68
N ASP A 65 13.62 -6.78 5.85
CA ASP A 65 13.15 -5.92 6.94
C ASP A 65 11.63 -5.69 6.87
N MET A 66 11.07 -5.53 5.65
CA MET A 66 9.63 -5.32 5.44
C MET A 66 8.84 -6.57 5.81
N LEU A 67 9.34 -7.73 5.41
CA LEU A 67 8.75 -9.03 5.67
C LEU A 67 8.80 -9.35 7.16
N ASP A 68 9.92 -9.13 7.83
CA ASP A 68 10.07 -9.33 9.27
C ASP A 68 9.07 -8.50 10.06
N LYS A 69 8.97 -7.21 9.73
CA LYS A 69 8.00 -6.31 10.35
C LYS A 69 6.56 -6.74 10.06
N ALA A 70 6.25 -7.16 8.84
CA ALA A 70 4.92 -7.65 8.47
C ALA A 70 4.54 -8.93 9.24
N ILE A 71 5.48 -9.86 9.40
CA ILE A 71 5.30 -11.08 10.20
C ILE A 71 5.06 -10.73 11.67
N GLU A 72 5.88 -9.84 12.25
CA GLU A 72 5.74 -9.41 13.64
C GLU A 72 4.37 -8.76 13.89
N GLU A 73 3.97 -7.79 13.06
CA GLU A 73 2.70 -7.09 13.17
C GLU A 73 1.52 -8.06 13.00
N SER A 74 1.61 -9.01 12.05
CA SER A 74 0.56 -10.00 11.80
C SER A 74 0.41 -10.99 12.97
N LYS A 75 1.53 -11.41 13.59
CA LYS A 75 1.50 -12.25 14.80
C LYS A 75 0.94 -11.49 16.00
N LYS A 76 1.38 -10.26 16.22
CA LYS A 76 0.90 -9.39 17.30
C LYS A 76 -0.60 -9.09 17.17
N GLY A 77 -1.09 -8.93 15.95
CA GLY A 77 -2.51 -8.72 15.64
C GLY A 77 -3.36 -10.00 15.65
N GLY A 78 -2.76 -11.18 15.79
CA GLY A 78 -3.48 -12.46 15.74
C GLY A 78 -4.01 -12.82 14.34
N THR A 79 -3.49 -12.20 13.29
CA THR A 79 -3.95 -12.34 11.89
C THR A 79 -3.04 -13.22 11.03
N TYR A 80 -1.93 -13.71 11.59
CA TYR A 80 -0.92 -14.50 10.87
C TYR A 80 -1.45 -15.82 10.27
N TYR A 81 -2.42 -16.46 10.93
CA TYR A 81 -3.01 -17.73 10.50
C TYR A 81 -4.42 -17.59 9.92
N ILE A 82 -4.74 -16.44 9.31
CA ILE A 82 -6.00 -16.25 8.60
C ILE A 82 -6.05 -17.18 7.37
N PRO A 83 -7.19 -17.83 7.10
CA PRO A 83 -7.32 -18.71 5.94
C PRO A 83 -7.35 -17.92 4.64
N GLN A 84 -6.82 -18.52 3.56
CA GLN A 84 -6.76 -17.91 2.22
C GLN A 84 -8.13 -17.78 1.53
N ASN A 85 -9.21 -18.25 2.13
CA ASN A 85 -10.59 -18.05 1.66
C ASN A 85 -11.39 -17.10 2.57
N LEU A 86 -10.71 -16.22 3.32
CA LEU A 86 -11.38 -15.30 4.24
C LEU A 86 -12.39 -14.39 3.51
N GLY A 87 -12.13 -14.00 2.27
CA GLY A 87 -13.08 -13.23 1.45
C GLY A 87 -14.41 -13.96 1.27
N ASP A 88 -14.38 -15.25 0.96
CA ASP A 88 -15.59 -16.08 0.84
C ASP A 88 -16.31 -16.24 2.19
N ILE A 89 -15.55 -16.35 3.28
CA ILE A 89 -16.11 -16.39 4.64
C ILE A 89 -16.77 -15.05 5.00
N ILE A 90 -16.16 -13.91 4.65
CA ILE A 90 -16.71 -12.57 4.86
C ILE A 90 -18.04 -12.42 4.12
N LEU A 91 -18.08 -12.82 2.85
CA LEU A 91 -19.28 -12.73 2.01
C LEU A 91 -20.38 -13.73 2.40
N GLY A 92 -20.03 -14.78 3.16
CA GLY A 92 -20.97 -15.79 3.63
C GLY A 92 -21.09 -17.00 2.70
N ASP A 93 -20.26 -17.08 1.66
CA ASP A 93 -20.21 -18.19 0.71
C ASP A 93 -19.47 -19.41 1.28
N ALA A 94 -18.68 -19.20 2.33
CA ALA A 94 -17.98 -20.26 3.05
C ALA A 94 -18.14 -20.12 4.58
N GLY A 95 -18.08 -21.26 5.28
CA GLY A 95 -18.03 -21.32 6.74
C GLY A 95 -16.60 -21.47 7.28
N SER A 96 -16.44 -21.26 8.59
CA SER A 96 -15.22 -21.62 9.33
C SER A 96 -15.63 -22.05 10.73
N ASP A 97 -15.08 -23.14 11.26
CA ASP A 97 -15.33 -23.54 12.65
C ASP A 97 -14.49 -22.76 13.66
N ASN A 98 -13.53 -21.96 13.19
CA ASN A 98 -12.66 -21.17 14.04
C ASN A 98 -13.38 -19.88 14.50
N GLN A 99 -13.66 -19.78 15.80
CA GLN A 99 -14.38 -18.65 16.39
C GLN A 99 -13.67 -17.30 16.18
N THR A 100 -12.34 -17.27 16.16
CA THR A 100 -11.57 -16.06 15.89
C THR A 100 -11.77 -15.59 14.45
N ILE A 101 -11.75 -16.51 13.49
CA ILE A 101 -12.01 -16.21 12.08
C ILE A 101 -13.46 -15.71 11.89
N LYS A 102 -14.44 -16.32 12.55
CA LYS A 102 -15.83 -15.83 12.53
C LYS A 102 -15.93 -14.38 13.02
N LYS A 103 -15.26 -14.04 14.13
CA LYS A 103 -15.27 -12.67 14.68
C LYS A 103 -14.61 -11.66 13.73
N ILE A 104 -13.48 -12.01 13.13
CA ILE A 104 -12.79 -11.16 12.14
C ILE A 104 -13.70 -10.95 10.93
N ALA A 105 -14.26 -12.03 10.37
CA ALA A 105 -15.14 -11.95 9.21
C ALA A 105 -16.39 -11.11 9.50
N GLU A 106 -17.00 -11.26 10.69
CA GLU A 106 -18.15 -10.46 11.10
C GLU A 106 -17.81 -8.98 11.24
N SER A 107 -16.66 -8.64 11.84
CA SER A 107 -16.22 -7.25 11.97
C SER A 107 -16.00 -6.58 10.61
N ILE A 108 -15.47 -7.31 9.63
CA ILE A 108 -15.30 -6.80 8.27
C ILE A 108 -16.66 -6.72 7.56
N ARG A 109 -17.52 -7.73 7.73
CA ARG A 109 -18.88 -7.79 7.16
C ARG A 109 -19.71 -6.57 7.54
N GLN A 110 -19.58 -6.11 8.79
CA GLN A 110 -20.26 -4.90 9.28
C GLN A 110 -19.88 -3.62 8.50
N LYS A 111 -18.66 -3.56 7.94
CA LYS A 111 -18.17 -2.44 7.12
C LYS A 111 -18.54 -2.56 5.64
N LEU A 112 -18.96 -3.74 5.17
CA LEU A 112 -19.29 -3.97 3.76
C LEU A 112 -20.32 -2.98 3.20
N PRO A 113 -21.43 -2.65 3.89
CA PRO A 113 -22.42 -1.71 3.36
C PRO A 113 -21.84 -0.32 3.09
N GLU A 114 -20.85 0.12 3.86
CA GLU A 114 -20.22 1.42 3.68
C GLU A 114 -19.22 1.40 2.53
N ILE A 115 -18.32 0.42 2.49
CA ILE A 115 -17.34 0.33 1.39
C ILE A 115 -18.00 0.00 0.05
N LYS A 116 -19.16 -0.68 0.04
CA LYS A 116 -19.95 -0.89 -1.19
C LYS A 116 -20.48 0.42 -1.77
N LYS A 117 -20.74 1.46 -0.95
CA LYS A 117 -21.10 2.80 -1.45
C LYS A 117 -19.94 3.49 -2.17
N GLU A 118 -18.70 3.11 -1.85
CA GLU A 118 -17.49 3.55 -2.54
C GLU A 118 -17.23 2.77 -3.85
N GLY A 119 -18.13 1.86 -4.23
CA GLY A 119 -18.04 1.05 -5.45
C GLY A 119 -17.26 -0.26 -5.30
N VAL A 120 -16.98 -0.72 -4.07
CA VAL A 120 -16.38 -2.05 -3.83
C VAL A 120 -17.34 -3.15 -4.28
N MET A 121 -16.83 -4.07 -5.12
CA MET A 121 -17.52 -5.26 -5.59
C MET A 121 -17.08 -6.50 -4.79
N GLU A 122 -17.82 -7.61 -4.92
CA GLU A 122 -17.47 -8.83 -4.20
C GLU A 122 -16.13 -9.43 -4.65
N GLU A 123 -15.79 -9.28 -5.91
CA GLU A 123 -14.51 -9.68 -6.48
C GLU A 123 -13.34 -8.92 -5.84
N ASP A 124 -13.53 -7.63 -5.53
CA ASP A 124 -12.54 -6.82 -4.82
C ASP A 124 -12.34 -7.32 -3.38
N VAL A 125 -13.44 -7.66 -2.69
CA VAL A 125 -13.41 -8.26 -1.35
C VAL A 125 -12.67 -9.59 -1.37
N ARG A 126 -13.00 -10.49 -2.32
CA ARG A 126 -12.32 -11.78 -2.47
C ARG A 126 -10.84 -11.58 -2.78
N TRP A 127 -10.51 -10.71 -3.73
CA TRP A 127 -9.11 -10.45 -4.08
C TRP A 127 -8.30 -10.00 -2.88
N TRP A 128 -8.78 -9.02 -2.11
CA TRP A 128 -8.01 -8.48 -0.99
C TRP A 128 -7.95 -9.44 0.21
N TRP A 129 -9.09 -10.00 0.61
CA TRP A 129 -9.17 -10.78 1.85
C TRP A 129 -8.70 -12.23 1.69
N ASN A 130 -8.61 -12.77 0.48
CA ASN A 130 -8.01 -14.08 0.23
C ASN A 130 -6.47 -14.06 0.21
N LEU A 131 -5.85 -12.86 0.11
CA LEU A 131 -4.41 -12.73 0.33
C LEU A 131 -4.03 -13.15 1.75
N ASN A 132 -2.81 -13.63 1.92
CA ASN A 132 -2.25 -13.77 3.26
C ASN A 132 -2.08 -12.37 3.90
N ASP A 133 -2.27 -12.27 5.22
CA ASP A 133 -2.12 -11.00 5.94
C ASP A 133 -0.73 -10.36 5.80
N ILE A 134 0.32 -11.18 5.76
CA ILE A 134 1.70 -10.74 5.51
C ILE A 134 1.80 -10.09 4.13
N GLU A 135 1.16 -10.68 3.11
CA GLU A 135 1.17 -10.16 1.76
C GLU A 135 0.44 -8.82 1.66
N ARG A 136 -0.76 -8.70 2.24
CA ARG A 136 -1.46 -7.40 2.35
C ARG A 136 -0.59 -6.32 2.99
N ARG A 137 0.12 -6.66 4.07
CA ARG A 137 1.04 -5.74 4.75
C ARG A 137 2.22 -5.35 3.88
N LEU A 138 2.81 -6.28 3.14
CA LEU A 138 3.90 -6.00 2.20
C LEU A 138 3.46 -5.08 1.07
N ILE A 139 2.27 -5.32 0.50
CA ILE A 139 1.64 -4.45 -0.50
C ILE A 139 1.56 -3.00 0.03
N LEU A 140 1.02 -2.81 1.24
CA LEU A 140 0.86 -1.47 1.82
C LEU A 140 2.20 -0.81 2.16
N LYS A 141 3.17 -1.57 2.67
CA LYS A 141 4.53 -1.06 2.97
C LYS A 141 5.24 -0.63 1.68
N GLN A 142 5.12 -1.40 0.60
CA GLN A 142 5.70 -1.06 -0.70
C GLN A 142 5.15 0.27 -1.24
N GLU A 143 3.84 0.50 -1.16
CA GLU A 143 3.26 1.78 -1.56
C GLU A 143 3.71 2.94 -0.69
N ASN A 144 3.84 2.71 0.62
CA ASN A 144 4.32 3.75 1.53
C ASN A 144 5.75 4.16 1.18
N ILE A 145 6.60 3.26 0.69
CA ILE A 145 7.93 3.59 0.20
C ILE A 145 7.85 4.57 -0.97
N VAL A 146 7.03 4.28 -1.98
CA VAL A 146 6.88 5.16 -3.16
C VAL A 146 6.33 6.54 -2.77
N LYS A 147 5.28 6.58 -1.95
CA LYS A 147 4.69 7.84 -1.46
C LYS A 147 5.68 8.67 -0.64
N MET A 148 6.48 8.01 0.22
CA MET A 148 7.50 8.70 1.01
C MET A 148 8.67 9.18 0.16
N GLY A 149 9.04 8.47 -0.90
CA GLY A 149 10.01 8.94 -1.88
C GLY A 149 9.59 10.28 -2.49
N LEU A 150 8.34 10.38 -2.97
CA LEU A 150 7.80 11.64 -3.49
C LEU A 150 7.78 12.73 -2.42
N PHE A 151 7.28 12.42 -1.22
CA PHE A 151 7.23 13.38 -0.12
C PHE A 151 8.61 13.98 0.20
N ILE A 152 9.64 13.13 0.31
CA ILE A 152 11.01 13.56 0.59
C ILE A 152 11.57 14.39 -0.57
N SER A 153 11.33 13.97 -1.83
CA SER A 153 11.76 14.73 -3.01
C SER A 153 11.17 16.13 -3.05
N GLU A 154 9.88 16.29 -2.72
CA GLU A 154 9.21 17.59 -2.66
C GLU A 154 9.72 18.45 -1.50
N LEU A 155 10.03 17.84 -0.35
CA LEU A 155 10.66 18.55 0.76
C LEU A 155 12.05 19.12 0.38
N GLU A 156 12.85 18.36 -0.36
CA GLU A 156 14.19 18.78 -0.80
C GLU A 156 14.17 19.92 -1.81
N LYS A 157 13.17 19.93 -2.69
CA LYS A 157 12.98 20.98 -3.72
C LYS A 157 12.25 22.21 -3.18
N SER A 158 11.77 22.17 -1.95
CA SER A 158 10.94 23.21 -1.38
C SER A 158 11.76 24.47 -1.06
N ASN A 159 11.25 25.63 -1.51
CA ASN A 159 11.75 26.95 -1.11
C ASN A 159 10.88 27.58 -0.01
N GLU A 160 10.05 26.79 0.67
CA GLU A 160 9.16 27.29 1.71
C GLU A 160 9.91 27.82 2.93
N SER A 161 9.31 28.82 3.58
CA SER A 161 9.91 29.50 4.73
C SER A 161 9.97 28.64 6.00
N SER A 162 9.23 27.53 6.07
CA SER A 162 9.22 26.63 7.22
C SER A 162 9.05 25.16 6.82
N LYS A 163 9.56 24.26 7.67
CA LYS A 163 9.43 22.80 7.48
C LYS A 163 7.97 22.34 7.47
N GLU A 164 7.12 22.99 8.26
CA GLU A 164 5.69 22.67 8.33
C GLU A 164 4.97 22.97 7.00
N LYS A 165 5.22 24.16 6.42
CA LYS A 165 4.66 24.52 5.11
C LYS A 165 5.20 23.64 3.99
N ALA A 166 6.49 23.34 4.01
CA ALA A 166 7.10 22.39 3.07
C ALA A 166 6.44 21.01 3.18
N GLY A 167 6.22 20.52 4.40
CA GLY A 167 5.56 19.25 4.67
C GLY A 167 4.11 19.23 4.20
N ALA A 168 3.34 20.30 4.43
CA ALA A 168 1.96 20.39 3.96
C ALA A 168 1.87 20.33 2.43
N LYS A 169 2.73 21.06 1.71
CA LYS A 169 2.80 21.03 0.24
C LYS A 169 3.25 19.68 -0.30
N ALA A 170 4.25 19.06 0.33
CA ALA A 170 4.69 17.72 -0.03
C ALA A 170 3.56 16.69 0.16
N ALA A 171 2.80 16.79 1.25
CA ALA A 171 1.65 15.92 1.50
C ALA A 171 0.53 16.13 0.46
N GLU A 172 0.25 17.39 0.10
CA GLU A 172 -0.70 17.72 -0.96
C GLU A 172 -0.28 17.11 -2.30
N LYS A 173 1.01 17.21 -2.66
CA LYS A 173 1.55 16.58 -3.86
C LYS A 173 1.40 15.05 -3.83
N VAL A 174 1.66 14.40 -2.69
CA VAL A 174 1.43 12.96 -2.55
C VAL A 174 -0.05 12.60 -2.78
N ARG A 175 -0.99 13.31 -2.16
CA ARG A 175 -2.44 13.08 -2.35
C ARG A 175 -2.90 13.34 -3.79
N LYS A 176 -2.23 14.28 -4.48
CA LYS A 176 -2.52 14.62 -5.87
C LYS A 176 -2.18 13.46 -6.81
N PHE A 177 -1.04 12.79 -6.62
CA PHE A 177 -0.51 11.80 -7.57
C PHE A 177 -0.62 10.34 -7.12
N HIS A 178 -1.02 10.07 -5.88
CA HIS A 178 -1.14 8.71 -5.36
C HIS A 178 -2.47 8.47 -4.65
N PRO A 179 -3.05 7.26 -4.80
CA PRO A 179 -4.20 6.88 -4.00
C PRO A 179 -3.82 6.79 -2.52
N ILE A 180 -4.72 7.30 -1.69
CA ILE A 180 -4.66 7.16 -0.24
C ILE A 180 -5.72 6.15 0.16
N TYR A 181 -5.30 5.08 0.84
CA TYR A 181 -6.19 4.04 1.31
C TYR A 181 -6.43 4.20 2.81
N ASP A 182 -7.64 3.86 3.26
CA ASP A 182 -7.92 3.72 4.69
C ASP A 182 -7.07 2.55 5.22
N PRO A 183 -6.17 2.78 6.19
CA PRO A 183 -5.50 1.65 6.81
C PRO A 183 -6.57 0.75 7.41
N ILE A 184 -6.45 -0.57 7.19
CA ILE A 184 -7.36 -1.61 7.74
C ILE A 184 -7.62 -1.45 9.27
N TYR A 185 -6.76 -0.71 9.97
CA TYR A 185 -6.81 -0.40 11.42
C TYR A 185 -6.85 1.10 11.76
N GLY A 186 -7.08 1.98 10.78
CA GLY A 186 -7.29 3.41 10.99
C GLY A 186 -8.72 3.71 11.40
N GLU A 187 -8.92 4.86 12.04
CA GLU A 187 -10.27 5.39 12.26
C GLU A 187 -10.81 5.88 10.90
N PRO A 188 -11.93 5.32 10.41
CA PRO A 188 -12.57 5.73 9.14
C PRO A 188 -13.02 7.20 9.15
N ASP A 189 -13.06 7.80 10.34
CA ASP A 189 -13.54 9.16 10.61
C ASP A 189 -12.41 10.18 10.79
N ASP A 190 -11.14 9.86 10.44
CA ASP A 190 -10.07 10.88 10.38
C ASP A 190 -10.32 11.86 9.23
N THR A 191 -11.23 12.79 9.52
CA THR A 191 -11.70 13.90 8.71
C THR A 191 -10.81 15.14 8.87
N ASN A 192 -9.73 15.05 9.64
CA ASN A 192 -8.89 16.20 9.97
C ASN A 192 -8.24 16.85 8.74
N HIS A 193 -8.15 16.12 7.61
CA HIS A 193 -7.41 16.57 6.43
C HIS A 193 -8.09 16.35 5.07
N THR A 194 -9.28 15.73 4.98
CA THR A 194 -9.96 15.47 3.69
C THR A 194 -11.48 15.55 3.82
N THR A 195 -12.14 16.18 2.84
CA THR A 195 -13.61 16.28 2.74
C THR A 195 -14.11 15.54 1.51
N ASP A 196 -15.30 14.94 1.59
CA ASP A 196 -16.03 14.33 0.46
C ASP A 196 -15.21 13.34 -0.40
N ASP A 197 -15.01 13.66 -1.68
CA ASP A 197 -14.38 12.78 -2.66
C ASP A 197 -12.85 12.61 -2.45
N ASP A 198 -12.24 13.38 -1.52
CA ASP A 198 -10.80 13.27 -1.18
C ASP A 198 -10.50 12.28 -0.06
N LYS A 199 -11.53 11.73 0.60
CA LYS A 199 -11.38 10.76 1.68
C LYS A 199 -10.55 9.54 1.27
N PRO A 200 -9.91 8.82 2.19
CA PRO A 200 -9.25 7.56 1.88
C PRO A 200 -10.19 6.58 1.15
N LEU A 201 -9.62 5.75 0.27
CA LEU A 201 -10.32 4.70 -0.46
C LEU A 201 -10.25 3.37 0.30
N PRO A 202 -11.26 2.48 0.19
CA PRO A 202 -11.16 1.12 0.70
C PRO A 202 -9.98 0.36 0.09
N CYS A 203 -9.26 -0.42 0.91
CA CYS A 203 -8.11 -1.20 0.44
C CYS A 203 -8.50 -2.28 -0.58
N GLU A 204 -9.75 -2.75 -0.54
CA GLU A 204 -10.32 -3.71 -1.47
C GLU A 204 -10.23 -3.25 -2.93
N LEU A 205 -10.36 -1.94 -3.18
CA LEU A 205 -10.30 -1.37 -4.54
C LEU A 205 -8.91 -1.40 -5.17
N LYS A 206 -7.87 -1.71 -4.40
CA LYS A 206 -6.47 -1.53 -4.79
C LYS A 206 -6.13 -2.22 -6.12
N ASN A 207 -6.55 -3.47 -6.32
CA ASN A 207 -6.21 -4.19 -7.55
C ASN A 207 -6.79 -3.50 -8.78
N ARG A 208 -8.06 -3.12 -8.70
CA ARG A 208 -8.78 -2.46 -9.80
C ARG A 208 -8.17 -1.10 -10.11
N ILE A 209 -7.80 -0.35 -9.07
CA ILE A 209 -7.08 0.93 -9.20
C ILE A 209 -5.69 0.72 -9.85
N ASN A 210 -4.94 -0.30 -9.46
CA ASN A 210 -3.64 -0.60 -10.06
C ASN A 210 -3.77 -0.96 -11.55
N ILE A 211 -4.74 -1.81 -11.90
CA ILE A 211 -5.05 -2.15 -13.29
C ILE A 211 -5.43 -0.89 -14.10
N TYR A 212 -6.26 -0.02 -13.51
CA TYR A 212 -6.63 1.26 -14.11
C TYR A 212 -5.39 2.14 -14.35
N ILE A 213 -4.54 2.33 -13.34
CA ILE A 213 -3.30 3.12 -13.44
C ILE A 213 -2.40 2.58 -14.56
N GLU A 214 -2.14 1.26 -14.57
CA GLU A 214 -1.27 0.64 -15.57
C GLU A 214 -1.81 0.82 -16.99
N LYS A 215 -3.12 0.65 -17.19
CA LYS A 215 -3.77 0.84 -18.49
C LYS A 215 -3.68 2.29 -18.95
N ARG A 216 -4.04 3.24 -18.09
CA ARG A 216 -4.05 4.68 -18.42
C ARG A 216 -2.66 5.22 -18.68
N ALA A 217 -1.66 4.77 -17.92
CA ALA A 217 -0.26 5.13 -18.13
C ALA A 217 0.29 4.63 -19.47
N ARG A 218 -0.22 3.50 -19.98
CA ARG A 218 0.19 2.92 -21.26
C ARG A 218 -0.51 3.55 -22.45
N ASP A 219 -1.83 3.72 -22.37
CA ASP A 219 -2.65 4.02 -23.54
C ASP A 219 -2.73 5.52 -23.85
N ASN A 220 -2.69 6.39 -22.83
CA ASN A 220 -2.88 7.83 -23.02
C ASN A 220 -2.28 8.66 -21.87
N SER A 221 -0.96 8.54 -21.68
CA SER A 221 -0.24 9.07 -20.53
C SER A 221 -0.42 10.59 -20.33
N GLU A 222 -0.45 11.38 -21.40
CA GLU A 222 -0.56 12.84 -21.31
C GLU A 222 -1.96 13.26 -20.88
N LYS A 223 -3.00 12.67 -21.48
CA LYS A 223 -4.39 12.93 -21.06
C LYS A 223 -4.62 12.51 -19.62
N TYR A 224 -4.09 11.35 -19.23
CA TYR A 224 -4.21 10.85 -17.86
C TYR A 224 -3.54 11.77 -16.85
N LYS A 225 -2.35 12.29 -17.17
CA LYS A 225 -1.67 13.28 -16.33
C LYS A 225 -2.52 14.55 -16.17
N ASN A 226 -3.12 15.05 -17.24
CA ASN A 226 -3.98 16.24 -17.18
C ASN A 226 -5.22 16.01 -16.31
N GLU A 227 -5.87 14.84 -16.42
CA GLU A 227 -7.04 14.51 -15.58
C GLU A 227 -6.70 14.45 -14.08
N ILE A 228 -5.50 13.96 -13.73
CA ILE A 228 -4.99 14.01 -12.35
C ILE A 228 -4.81 15.48 -11.92
N GLU A 229 -4.20 16.31 -12.77
CA GLU A 229 -3.98 17.74 -12.51
C GLU A 229 -5.29 18.53 -12.38
N GLU A 230 -6.35 18.13 -13.07
CA GLU A 230 -7.69 18.74 -12.97
C GLU A 230 -8.50 18.27 -11.75
N SER A 231 -8.17 17.10 -11.17
CA SER A 231 -8.87 16.54 -10.02
C SER A 231 -8.32 17.07 -8.69
N SER A 232 -9.12 17.23 -7.64
CA SER A 232 -8.62 17.71 -6.33
C SER A 232 -7.51 16.80 -5.76
N THR A 233 -7.76 15.50 -5.78
CA THR A 233 -6.82 14.44 -5.41
C THR A 233 -6.91 13.27 -6.38
N PHE A 234 -5.97 12.34 -6.27
CA PHE A 234 -6.05 11.08 -6.98
C PHE A 234 -7.31 10.28 -6.57
N ASN A 235 -7.70 10.34 -5.29
CA ASN A 235 -8.90 9.66 -4.81
C ASN A 235 -10.18 10.21 -5.45
N ALA A 236 -10.27 11.53 -5.64
CA ALA A 236 -11.39 12.15 -6.33
C ALA A 236 -11.47 11.70 -7.80
N LEU A 237 -10.33 11.59 -8.49
CA LEU A 237 -10.27 11.02 -9.83
C LEU A 237 -10.81 9.58 -9.83
N ILE A 238 -10.33 8.73 -8.92
CA ILE A 238 -10.80 7.34 -8.84
C ILE A 238 -12.31 7.26 -8.60
N ARG A 239 -12.86 8.05 -7.67
CA ARG A 239 -14.31 8.08 -7.43
C ARG A 239 -15.10 8.53 -8.66
N LYS A 240 -14.62 9.54 -9.38
CA LYS A 240 -15.21 9.99 -10.65
C LYS A 240 -15.23 8.85 -11.68
N GLU A 241 -14.12 8.13 -11.82
CA GLU A 241 -13.99 7.05 -12.80
C GLU A 241 -14.81 5.80 -12.42
N ILE A 242 -14.96 5.51 -11.12
CA ILE A 242 -15.91 4.49 -10.63
C ILE A 242 -17.35 4.87 -10.97
N LYS A 243 -17.76 6.12 -10.68
CA LYS A 243 -19.10 6.64 -11.01
C LYS A 243 -19.38 6.58 -12.52
N ALA A 244 -18.34 6.72 -13.35
CA ALA A 244 -18.42 6.62 -14.81
C ALA A 244 -18.38 5.17 -15.34
N GLY A 245 -18.11 4.16 -14.50
CA GLY A 245 -17.98 2.76 -14.92
C GLY A 245 -16.69 2.44 -15.67
N ASN A 246 -15.63 3.23 -15.47
CA ASN A 246 -14.34 3.06 -16.14
C ASN A 246 -13.34 2.19 -15.36
N LEU A 247 -13.68 1.83 -14.12
CA LEU A 247 -12.91 0.92 -13.26
C LEU A 247 -13.54 -0.47 -13.20
#